data_AF-X0WC55-F1
#
_entry.id   AF-X0WC55-F1
#
_cell.length_a   1.000
_cell.length_b   1.000
_cell.length_c   1.000
_cell.angle_alpha   90.00
_cell.angle_beta   90.00
_cell.angle_gamma   90.00
#
_symmetry.space_group_name_H-M   'P 1'
#
loop_
_entity.id
_entity.type
_entity.pdbx_description
1 polymer ?
#
loop_
_entity_poly.entity_id
_entity_poly.type
_entity_poly.pdbx_seq_one_letter_code
_entity_poly.pdbx_strand_id
1 'polypeptide(L)'
;HSEKAGTIKTLLRDYANKTSVYSERSSTDDGKGTCFYDEIIRGLTQNKETKSQAEGYLSWAEKIGKRRIEHIVSNKHRRAYERAAKVLGSLAEAYMAMGQKNKADKVLRTYYSEKYIRFSAFRSEVKAVVMDSDLLRNSRFLN
;
A
#
# COMPACT_ATOMS: atom_id res chain seq x y z
N HIS A 1 10.70 8.34 24.62
CA HIS A 1 10.93 8.17 23.16
C HIS A 1 11.98 7.08 22.96
N SER A 2 11.63 5.92 22.38
CA SER A 2 12.53 4.97 21.66
C SER A 2 11.92 3.55 21.56
N GLU A 3 11.25 3.04 22.60
CA GLU A 3 10.84 1.63 22.65
C GLU A 3 9.70 1.26 21.66
N LYS A 4 8.69 2.12 21.49
CA LYS A 4 7.52 1.84 20.63
C LYS A 4 7.86 1.77 19.13
N ALA A 5 8.88 2.51 18.69
CA ALA A 5 9.39 2.43 17.32
C ALA A 5 10.15 1.11 17.08
N GLY A 6 10.78 0.56 18.12
CA GLY A 6 11.41 -0.75 18.10
C GLY A 6 10.39 -1.87 17.89
N THR A 7 9.23 -1.81 18.53
CA THR A 7 8.16 -2.81 18.39
C THR A 7 7.62 -2.86 16.97
N ILE A 8 7.32 -1.70 16.35
CA ILE A 8 6.84 -1.62 14.96
C ILE A 8 7.91 -2.12 13.97
N LYS A 9 9.17 -1.72 14.18
CA LYS A 9 10.31 -2.17 13.36
C LYS A 9 10.53 -3.69 13.47
N THR A 10 10.32 -4.26 14.65
CA THR A 10 10.45 -5.70 14.91
C THR A 10 9.31 -6.47 14.27
N LEU A 11 8.06 -6.01 14.43
CA LEU A 11 6.87 -6.59 13.80
C LEU A 11 6.97 -6.61 12.26
N LEU A 12 7.41 -5.51 11.65
CA LEU A 12 7.56 -5.40 10.20
C LEU A 12 8.72 -6.24 9.66
N ARG A 13 9.81 -6.36 10.44
CA ARG A 13 10.94 -7.25 10.13
C ARG A 13 10.51 -8.71 10.22
N ASP A 14 9.79 -9.08 11.27
CA ASP A 14 9.30 -10.45 11.47
C ASP A 14 8.26 -10.81 10.41
N TYR A 15 7.48 -9.85 9.92
CA TYR A 15 6.58 -10.03 8.78
C TYR A 15 7.34 -10.24 7.46
N ALA A 16 8.37 -9.43 7.18
CA ALA A 16 9.24 -9.62 6.02
C ALA A 16 9.96 -10.98 6.04
N ASN A 17 10.37 -11.44 7.21
CA ASN A 17 11.05 -12.73 7.39
C ASN A 17 10.08 -13.92 7.36
N LYS A 18 8.86 -13.79 7.90
CA LYS A 18 7.80 -14.83 7.75
C LYS A 18 7.36 -15.04 6.31
N THR A 19 7.55 -14.06 5.42
CA THR A 19 7.22 -14.19 3.99
C THR A 19 8.24 -15.08 3.23
N SER A 20 9.40 -15.43 3.82
CA SER A 20 10.29 -16.44 3.21
C SER A 20 9.87 -17.88 3.51
N VAL A 21 8.84 -18.10 4.35
CA VAL A 21 8.41 -19.44 4.83
C VAL A 21 7.01 -19.81 4.33
N TYR A 22 6.39 -19.02 3.46
CA TYR A 22 5.11 -19.44 2.87
C TYR A 22 5.34 -20.38 1.68
N SER A 23 5.82 -21.58 2.00
CA SER A 23 5.54 -22.76 1.18
C SER A 23 4.06 -23.14 1.37
N GLU A 24 3.49 -23.62 0.28
CA GLU A 24 2.21 -24.31 0.15
C GLU A 24 1.64 -24.88 1.46
N ARG A 25 0.60 -24.24 2.02
CA ARG A 25 -0.48 -24.97 2.71
C ARG A 25 -1.68 -24.09 3.02
N SER A 26 -2.79 -24.42 2.37
CA SER A 26 -4.14 -24.11 2.84
C SER A 26 -4.44 -24.96 4.07
N SER A 27 -4.85 -24.34 5.18
CA SER A 27 -5.91 -24.82 6.09
C SER A 27 -5.93 -23.99 7.39
N THR A 28 -7.09 -23.37 7.63
CA THR A 28 -7.77 -23.12 8.92
C THR A 28 -6.93 -23.06 10.19
N ASP A 29 -6.86 -21.89 10.85
CA ASP A 29 -7.21 -21.79 12.28
C ASP A 29 -7.38 -20.33 12.76
N ASP A 30 -8.42 -20.14 13.54
CA ASP A 30 -8.78 -19.08 14.50
C ASP A 30 -8.56 -17.59 14.20
N GLY A 31 -9.69 -16.94 13.91
CA GLY A 31 -9.87 -15.50 13.81
C GLY A 31 -9.45 -14.74 15.06
N LYS A 32 -8.24 -14.18 15.04
CA LYS A 32 -7.84 -12.94 15.74
C LYS A 32 -6.46 -12.47 15.26
N GLY A 33 -6.23 -12.46 13.96
CA GLY A 33 -5.14 -11.66 13.40
C GLY A 33 -5.62 -10.22 13.33
N THR A 34 -5.09 -9.33 14.18
CA THR A 34 -5.25 -7.88 13.96
C THR A 34 -4.92 -7.59 12.50
N CYS A 35 -5.90 -7.10 11.76
CA CYS A 35 -5.75 -6.88 10.33
C CYS A 35 -4.59 -5.89 10.15
N PHE A 36 -3.75 -6.09 9.14
CA PHE A 36 -2.68 -5.15 8.78
C PHE A 36 -3.18 -3.70 8.68
N TYR A 37 -4.44 -3.54 8.27
CA TYR A 37 -5.17 -2.28 8.27
C TYR A 37 -5.33 -1.70 9.68
N ASP A 38 -5.80 -2.49 10.65
CA ASP A 38 -6.00 -2.06 12.05
C ASP A 38 -4.68 -1.62 12.70
N GLU A 39 -3.57 -2.28 12.37
CA GLU A 39 -2.27 -1.94 12.91
C GLU A 39 -1.68 -0.66 12.31
N ILE A 40 -1.90 -0.42 11.00
CA ILE A 40 -1.55 0.86 10.35
C ILE A 40 -2.39 2.00 10.96
N ILE A 41 -3.70 1.81 11.07
CA ILE A 41 -4.61 2.80 11.64
C ILE A 41 -4.25 3.08 13.11
N ARG A 42 -3.93 2.05 13.90
CA ARG A 42 -3.46 2.21 15.28
C ARG A 42 -2.14 2.98 15.35
N GLY A 43 -1.20 2.74 14.43
CA GLY A 43 0.07 3.48 14.36
C GLY A 43 -0.11 4.95 13.96
N LEU A 44 -1.05 5.23 13.05
CA LEU A 44 -1.38 6.58 12.60
C LEU A 44 -2.13 7.38 13.67
N THR A 45 -3.03 6.74 14.43
CA THR A 45 -3.83 7.41 15.48
C THR A 45 -3.06 7.67 16.77
N GLN A 46 -2.05 6.84 17.08
CA GLN A 46 -1.21 7.03 18.28
C GLN A 46 -0.11 8.09 18.11
N ASN A 47 0.17 8.54 16.88
CA ASN A 47 1.12 9.61 16.59
C ASN A 47 0.37 10.89 16.19
N LYS A 48 -0.27 11.53 17.16
CA LYS A 48 -0.42 12.99 17.09
C LYS A 48 0.98 13.59 17.25
N GLU A 49 1.66 13.90 16.13
CA GLU A 49 2.39 15.17 15.89
C GLU A 49 3.49 15.15 14.79
N THR A 50 3.69 16.36 14.25
CA THR A 50 4.75 16.90 13.37
C THR A 50 4.83 16.39 11.92
N LYS A 51 4.58 17.31 10.96
CA LYS A 51 4.70 17.10 9.50
C LYS A 51 6.01 16.37 9.09
N SER A 52 7.11 16.60 9.79
CA SER A 52 8.42 16.00 9.52
C SER A 52 8.44 14.47 9.71
N GLN A 53 7.72 13.92 10.70
CA GLN A 53 7.63 12.46 10.90
C GLN A 53 6.73 11.82 9.83
N ALA A 54 5.64 12.48 9.45
CA ALA A 54 4.72 12.03 8.42
C ALA A 54 5.40 11.88 7.03
N GLU A 55 6.30 12.80 6.67
CA GLU A 55 7.08 12.69 5.43
C GLU A 55 8.04 11.50 5.43
N GLY A 56 8.68 11.21 6.58
CA GLY A 56 9.53 10.03 6.74
C GLY A 56 8.75 8.72 6.57
N TYR A 57 7.57 8.62 7.17
CA TYR A 57 6.68 7.48 7.01
C TYR A 57 6.17 7.33 5.58
N LEU A 58 5.84 8.44 4.91
CA LEU A 58 5.39 8.43 3.53
C LEU A 58 6.49 7.94 2.58
N SER A 59 7.72 8.44 2.74
CA SER A 59 8.88 8.01 1.95
C SER A 59 9.16 6.50 2.13
N TRP A 60 9.06 6.02 3.36
CA TRP A 60 9.22 4.61 3.67
C TRP A 60 8.10 3.75 3.06
N ALA A 61 6.84 4.17 3.20
CA ALA A 61 5.67 3.51 2.61
C ALA A 61 5.79 3.46 1.08
N GLU A 62 6.22 4.56 0.45
CA GLU A 62 6.46 4.62 -0.98
C GLU A 62 7.50 3.58 -1.43
N LYS A 63 8.64 3.50 -0.74
CA LYS A 63 9.70 2.54 -1.07
C LYS A 63 9.20 1.10 -1.01
N ILE A 64 8.49 0.73 0.04
CA ILE A 64 7.98 -0.63 0.21
C ILE A 64 6.84 -0.93 -0.76
N GLY A 65 5.91 0.01 -0.91
CA GLY A 65 4.75 -0.15 -1.78
C GLY A 65 5.15 -0.35 -3.23
N LYS A 66 6.07 0.49 -3.75
CA LYS A 66 6.63 0.35 -5.10
C LYS A 66 7.23 -1.03 -5.32
N ARG A 67 8.12 -1.47 -4.42
CA ARG A 67 8.77 -2.78 -4.52
C ARG A 67 7.75 -3.92 -4.56
N ARG A 68 6.68 -3.84 -3.76
CA ARG A 68 5.65 -4.88 -3.70
C ARG A 68 4.79 -4.91 -4.96
N ILE A 69 4.39 -3.75 -5.48
CA ILE A 69 3.66 -3.65 -6.75
C ILE A 69 4.52 -4.23 -7.88
N GLU A 70 5.80 -3.84 -7.94
CA GLU A 70 6.73 -4.33 -8.95
C GLU A 70 6.89 -5.84 -8.91
N HIS A 71 7.11 -6.40 -7.71
CA HIS A 71 7.25 -7.83 -7.54
C HIS A 71 5.98 -8.59 -7.96
N ILE A 72 4.79 -8.08 -7.61
CA ILE A 72 3.53 -8.75 -7.94
C ILE A 72 3.23 -8.68 -9.45
N VAL A 73 3.27 -7.48 -10.02
CA VAL A 73 2.77 -7.23 -11.37
C VAL A 73 3.75 -7.76 -12.42
N SER A 74 5.05 -7.49 -12.25
CA SER A 74 6.08 -7.91 -13.20
C SER A 74 6.23 -9.44 -13.24
N ASN A 75 6.06 -10.13 -12.10
CA ASN A 75 6.06 -11.60 -12.04
C ASN A 75 4.70 -12.23 -12.37
N LYS A 76 3.72 -11.44 -12.83
CA LYS A 76 2.41 -11.91 -13.28
C LYS A 76 1.63 -12.72 -12.24
N HIS A 77 1.76 -12.40 -10.96
CA HIS A 77 0.96 -13.00 -9.90
C HIS A 77 -0.49 -12.48 -9.94
N ARG A 78 -1.28 -12.90 -10.95
CA ARG A 78 -2.62 -12.37 -11.26
C ARG A 78 -3.58 -12.43 -10.06
N ARG A 79 -3.52 -13.50 -9.25
CA ARG A 79 -4.30 -13.65 -7.99
C ARG A 79 -3.90 -12.65 -6.89
N ALA A 80 -2.88 -11.84 -7.12
CA ALA A 80 -2.41 -10.81 -6.21
C ALA A 80 -2.52 -9.39 -6.80
N TYR A 81 -3.09 -9.23 -8.00
CA TYR A 81 -3.22 -7.91 -8.64
C TYR A 81 -4.11 -6.97 -7.84
N GLU A 82 -5.20 -7.46 -7.25
CA GLU A 82 -6.04 -6.70 -6.33
C GLU A 82 -5.20 -6.13 -5.16
N ARG A 83 -4.34 -6.96 -4.57
CA ARG A 83 -3.44 -6.54 -3.48
C ARG A 83 -2.46 -5.46 -3.93
N ALA A 84 -1.88 -5.60 -5.13
CA ALA A 84 -1.00 -4.56 -5.68
C ALA A 84 -1.75 -3.26 -5.98
N ALA A 85 -2.98 -3.34 -6.49
CA ALA A 85 -3.83 -2.19 -6.75
C ALA A 85 -4.20 -1.45 -5.45
N LYS A 86 -4.54 -2.19 -4.38
CA LYS A 86 -4.79 -1.62 -3.04
C LYS A 86 -3.56 -0.87 -2.51
N VAL A 87 -2.37 -1.46 -2.63
CA VAL A 87 -1.12 -0.76 -2.24
C VAL A 87 -0.92 0.54 -3.03
N LEU A 88 -1.18 0.51 -4.34
CA LEU A 88 -1.08 1.72 -5.17
C LEU A 88 -2.11 2.78 -4.78
N GLY A 89 -3.36 2.38 -4.53
CA GLY A 89 -4.43 3.25 -4.06
C GLY A 89 -4.08 3.92 -2.73
N SER A 90 -3.65 3.15 -1.73
CA SER A 90 -3.27 3.69 -0.42
C SER A 90 -2.09 4.66 -0.50
N LEU A 91 -1.13 4.45 -1.40
CA LEU A 91 -0.06 5.43 -1.65
C LEU A 91 -0.60 6.73 -2.22
N ALA A 92 -1.52 6.66 -3.18
CA ALA A 92 -2.15 7.83 -3.76
C ALA A 92 -3.01 8.58 -2.73
N GLU A 93 -3.77 7.87 -1.89
CA GLU A 93 -4.54 8.46 -0.79
C GLU A 93 -3.64 9.14 0.23
N ALA A 94 -2.51 8.51 0.60
CA ALA A 94 -1.55 9.11 1.51
C ALA A 94 -0.96 10.41 0.94
N TYR A 95 -0.67 10.45 -0.36
CA TYR A 95 -0.27 11.68 -1.04
C TYR A 95 -1.37 12.74 -1.02
N MET A 96 -2.63 12.37 -1.27
CA MET A 96 -3.77 13.29 -1.20
C MET A 96 -3.96 13.86 0.21
N ALA A 97 -3.93 13.01 1.23
CA ALA A 97 -4.06 13.40 2.64
C ALA A 97 -2.94 14.35 3.08
N MET A 98 -1.76 14.23 2.50
CA MET A 98 -0.61 15.11 2.73
C MET A 98 -0.64 16.39 1.88
N GLY A 99 -1.72 16.65 1.13
CA GLY A 99 -1.84 17.80 0.23
C GLY A 99 -0.99 17.71 -1.04
N GLN A 100 -0.40 16.55 -1.33
CA GLN A 100 0.51 16.32 -2.45
C GLN A 100 -0.23 15.74 -3.68
N LYS A 101 -1.31 16.41 -4.11
CA LYS A 101 -2.18 15.96 -5.22
C LYS A 101 -1.41 15.62 -6.49
N ASN A 102 -0.43 16.45 -6.87
CA ASN A 102 0.41 16.18 -8.05
C ASN A 102 1.18 14.86 -7.95
N LYS A 103 1.61 14.46 -6.75
CA LYS A 103 2.30 13.18 -6.54
C LYS A 103 1.33 12.00 -6.55
N ALA A 104 0.11 12.17 -6.03
CA ALA A 104 -0.96 11.18 -6.12
C ALA A 104 -1.30 10.88 -7.60
N ASP A 105 -1.54 11.92 -8.39
CA ASP A 105 -1.84 11.78 -9.82
C ASP A 105 -0.65 11.16 -10.57
N LYS A 106 0.57 11.59 -10.27
CA LYS A 106 1.79 11.06 -10.88
C LYS A 106 1.99 9.57 -10.58
N VAL A 107 1.87 9.15 -9.32
CA VAL A 107 2.09 7.74 -8.96
C VAL A 107 1.05 6.83 -9.62
N LEU A 108 -0.21 7.26 -9.67
CA LEU A 108 -1.25 6.53 -10.36
C LEU A 108 -0.98 6.43 -11.86
N ARG A 109 -0.68 7.55 -12.54
CA ARG A 109 -0.37 7.56 -13.99
C ARG A 109 0.84 6.70 -14.34
N THR A 110 1.93 6.79 -13.56
CA THR A 110 3.14 6.00 -13.80
C THR A 110 2.86 4.51 -13.73
N TYR A 111 2.11 4.04 -12.73
CA TYR A 111 1.84 2.61 -12.60
C TYR A 111 0.73 2.12 -13.53
N TYR A 112 -0.30 2.92 -13.75
CA TYR A 112 -1.49 2.52 -14.52
C TYR A 112 -1.31 2.69 -16.04
N SER A 113 -0.83 3.84 -16.48
CA SER A 113 -0.79 4.24 -17.90
C SER A 113 0.56 4.04 -18.56
N GLU A 114 1.66 4.12 -17.80
CA GLU A 114 3.01 4.05 -18.36
C GLU A 114 3.59 2.63 -18.18
N LYS A 115 3.84 2.23 -16.93
CA LYS A 115 4.59 1.02 -16.61
C LYS A 115 3.81 -0.27 -16.90
N TYR A 116 2.52 -0.29 -16.56
CA TYR A 116 1.69 -1.50 -16.66
C TYR A 116 0.54 -1.38 -17.66
N ILE A 117 0.74 -0.58 -18.73
CA ILE A 117 -0.26 -0.37 -19.78
C ILE A 117 -0.83 -1.67 -20.38
N ARG A 118 0.02 -2.69 -20.54
CA ARG A 118 -0.31 -4.02 -21.12
C ARG A 118 -0.96 -4.98 -20.12
N PHE A 119 -1.08 -4.61 -18.85
CA PHE A 119 -1.62 -5.48 -17.79
C PHE A 119 -3.07 -5.08 -17.49
N SER A 120 -3.97 -5.38 -18.43
CA SER A 120 -5.39 -4.99 -18.35
C SER A 120 -6.09 -5.47 -17.08
N ALA A 121 -5.78 -6.68 -16.60
CA ALA A 121 -6.31 -7.20 -15.33
C ALA A 121 -5.88 -6.33 -14.14
N PHE A 122 -4.58 -6.03 -14.01
CA PHE A 122 -4.08 -5.13 -12.95
C PHE A 122 -4.71 -3.74 -13.05
N ARG A 123 -4.83 -3.20 -14.26
CA ARG A 123 -5.48 -1.91 -14.50
C ARG A 123 -6.96 -1.91 -14.09
N SER A 124 -7.67 -3.02 -14.29
CA SER A 124 -9.06 -3.14 -13.85
C SER A 124 -9.17 -3.07 -12.33
N GLU A 125 -8.27 -3.73 -11.61
CA GLU A 125 -8.16 -3.64 -10.15
C GLU A 125 -7.85 -2.21 -9.67
N VAL A 126 -6.92 -1.52 -10.33
CA VAL A 126 -6.60 -0.11 -9.99
C VAL A 126 -7.80 0.80 -10.20
N LYS A 127 -8.56 0.60 -11.29
CA LYS A 127 -9.81 1.34 -11.51
C LYS A 127 -10.82 1.11 -10.39
N ALA A 128 -11.02 -0.16 -9.99
CA ALA A 128 -11.93 -0.51 -8.90
C ALA A 128 -11.52 0.20 -7.59
N VAL A 129 -10.24 0.14 -7.21
CA VAL A 129 -9.71 0.80 -6.01
C VAL A 129 -9.91 2.32 -6.06
N VAL A 130 -9.70 2.97 -7.21
CA VAL A 130 -9.91 4.42 -7.33
C VAL A 130 -11.39 4.79 -7.23
N MET A 131 -12.28 3.99 -7.82
CA MET A 131 -13.72 4.26 -7.76
C MET A 131 -14.31 4.05 -6.36
N ASP A 132 -13.75 3.14 -5.58
CA ASP A 132 -14.15 2.84 -4.20
C ASP A 132 -13.66 3.88 -3.18
N SER A 133 -12.64 4.66 -3.54
CA SER A 133 -12.05 5.67 -2.66
C SER A 133 -12.70 7.04 -2.85
N ASP A 134 -13.34 7.59 -1.82
CA ASP A 134 -13.90 8.95 -1.85
C ASP A 134 -12.84 10.03 -2.12
N LEU A 135 -11.60 9.80 -1.65
CA LEU A 135 -10.48 10.71 -1.87
C LEU A 135 -9.99 10.68 -3.32
N LEU A 136 -9.91 9.50 -3.92
CA LEU A 136 -9.36 9.33 -5.27
C LEU A 136 -10.43 9.45 -6.36
N ARG A 137 -11.70 9.15 -6.08
CA ARG A 137 -12.80 9.25 -7.05
C ARG A 137 -12.96 10.67 -7.59
N ASN A 138 -12.66 11.67 -6.75
CA ASN A 138 -12.69 13.09 -7.12
C ASN A 138 -11.37 13.59 -7.76
N SER A 139 -10.40 12.70 -7.97
CA SER A 139 -9.15 13.03 -8.67
C SER A 139 -9.34 13.00 -10.19
N ARG A 140 -8.52 13.77 -10.94
CA ARG A 140 -8.54 13.80 -12.42
C ARG A 140 -7.81 12.60 -13.02
N PHE A 141 -7.75 11.47 -12.31
CA PHE A 141 -7.03 10.28 -12.76
C PHE A 141 -7.85 9.47 -13.77
N LEU A 142 -9.15 9.34 -13.59
CA LEU A 142 -10.04 8.54 -14.46
C LEU A 142 -10.69 9.33 -15.61
N ASN A 143 -10.50 10.65 -15.63
CA ASN A 143 -11.02 11.56 -16.67
C ASN A 143 -9.98 11.85 -17.74
#